data_AF-A0A944AFF6-F1
#
_entry.id   AF-A0A944AFF6-F1
#
_cell.length_a   1.000
_cell.length_b   1.000
_cell.length_c   1.000
_cell.angle_alpha   90.00
_cell.angle_beta   90.00
_cell.angle_gamma   90.00
#
_symmetry.space_group_name_H-M   'P 1'
#
loop_
_entity.id
_entity.type
_entity.pdbx_description
1 polymer ?
#
loop_
_entity_poly.entity_id
_entity_poly.type
_entity_poly.pdbx_seq_one_letter_code
_entity_poly.pdbx_strand_id
1 'polypeptide(L)'
;MVKKKSTVLSNWPKHLLQWGVLLAILCCLLVPVFVDGAKAADPEKYCPMGGLQALATFLFRGSLPCSMSSVQILMGIGLAAAVILFSKLFCSFLCPIGTVEDLLSRLHSLFRIKPLNPKNGGLADSLLRIFKYLLLFLVFYSTMGASELFCKNLDPYYAVATGFKGEITLWMSICTLGLALLGGLFIDRFWCKYLCPLGAISNTLKFWLWVAVLFAAYWLLGALGVNLPLWLVIGLFCLMGYLLEVLVRRPKLQLLHVMKNYGACNHCGRCESQCPYQIPINKMEGRIDHVDCTLCGDCVSACKNGALYVGMRKGRSNAPWKKLVPALLTLAICAAAIIAGRQFELPTIDEKWDVEENMELETMEIENLTSVKCFGSSMAFKARMQKVRGVHGVKTFVKSHRVVISYDPAVITPEKISEEVYVPSRCRIESPSWRDCPQVKVSTIRTEKMFNSSDLNNLANQFRFAYKNLGVFGLDSEYACPLIIHIYSDPSAELDEELLRSIVEKKSVDITKNDGELLRSIPVDFEFVRMEKETALMDTRDYLKMMFDEFNSGYFNGRYEYGDSTRIEKRNEHYADSQWYIYEIENPGFEKPIYKR
;
A
#
# COMPACT_ATOMS: atom_id res chain seq x y z
N MET A 1 16.91 -16.11 -41.89
CA MET A 1 16.58 -15.78 -40.48
C MET A 1 16.43 -17.08 -39.69
N VAL A 2 17.15 -17.23 -38.58
CA VAL A 2 17.00 -18.40 -37.69
C VAL A 2 15.70 -18.24 -36.90
N LYS A 3 14.72 -19.13 -37.09
CA LYS A 3 13.48 -19.14 -36.28
C LYS A 3 13.83 -19.40 -34.81
N LYS A 4 13.24 -18.63 -33.88
CA LYS A 4 13.29 -18.91 -32.43
C LYS A 4 12.81 -20.34 -32.21
N LYS A 5 13.64 -21.19 -31.61
CA LYS A 5 13.24 -22.55 -31.20
C LYS A 5 12.74 -22.49 -29.77
N SER A 6 11.76 -23.33 -29.45
CA SER A 6 11.29 -23.45 -28.06
C SER A 6 12.44 -23.89 -27.16
N THR A 7 12.75 -23.06 -26.15
CA THR A 7 13.70 -23.36 -25.07
C THR A 7 12.99 -23.89 -23.83
N VAL A 8 11.70 -24.24 -23.91
CA VAL A 8 10.89 -24.62 -22.73
C VAL A 8 11.52 -25.79 -21.97
N LEU A 9 11.91 -26.85 -22.68
CA LEU A 9 12.53 -28.03 -22.08
C LEU A 9 13.99 -27.78 -21.66
N SER A 10 14.76 -27.03 -22.47
CA SER A 10 16.18 -26.80 -22.21
C SER A 10 16.46 -25.73 -21.16
N ASN A 11 15.49 -24.84 -20.92
CA ASN A 11 15.50 -23.79 -19.89
C ASN A 11 14.30 -23.94 -18.95
N TRP A 12 14.02 -25.17 -18.54
CA TRP A 12 12.90 -25.49 -17.63
C TRP A 12 12.90 -24.68 -16.32
N PRO A 13 14.03 -24.32 -15.66
CA PRO A 13 13.98 -23.63 -14.37
C PRO A 13 13.38 -22.23 -14.50
N LYS A 14 13.72 -21.52 -15.58
CA LYS A 14 13.11 -20.23 -15.91
C LYS A 14 11.61 -20.38 -16.08
N HIS A 15 11.19 -21.35 -16.88
CA HIS A 15 9.79 -21.52 -17.22
C HIS A 15 8.96 -22.03 -16.04
N LEU A 16 9.50 -22.90 -15.18
CA LEU A 16 8.83 -23.34 -13.96
C LEU A 16 8.48 -22.14 -13.06
N LEU A 17 9.42 -21.21 -12.84
CA LEU A 17 9.17 -20.02 -12.04
C LEU A 17 8.17 -19.08 -12.70
N GLN A 18 8.32 -18.82 -13.99
CA GLN A 18 7.41 -17.97 -14.75
C GLN A 18 5.96 -18.48 -14.70
N TRP A 19 5.75 -19.76 -15.00
CA TRP A 19 4.42 -20.38 -14.96
C TRP A 19 3.89 -20.51 -13.54
N GLY A 20 4.75 -20.79 -12.56
CA GLY A 20 4.38 -20.83 -11.15
C GLY A 20 3.85 -19.48 -10.65
N VAL A 21 4.49 -18.37 -11.02
CA VAL A 21 4.00 -17.02 -10.66
C VAL A 21 2.68 -16.71 -11.36
N LEU A 22 2.55 -17.01 -12.66
CA LEU A 22 1.28 -16.79 -13.37
C LEU A 22 0.14 -17.62 -12.78
N LEU A 23 0.40 -18.88 -12.42
CA LEU A 23 -0.56 -19.74 -11.74
C LEU A 23 -0.94 -19.17 -10.38
N ALA A 24 0.03 -18.69 -9.58
CA ALA A 24 -0.24 -18.07 -8.30
C ALA A 24 -1.14 -16.83 -8.43
N ILE A 25 -0.89 -15.97 -9.43
CA ILE A 25 -1.75 -14.80 -9.72
C ILE A 25 -3.15 -15.24 -10.11
N LEU A 26 -3.27 -16.23 -10.98
CA LEU A 26 -4.57 -16.78 -11.38
C LEU A 26 -5.33 -17.36 -10.18
N CYS A 27 -4.66 -18.10 -9.30
CA CYS A 27 -5.25 -18.59 -8.06
C CYS A 27 -5.69 -17.45 -7.15
N CYS A 28 -4.88 -16.41 -6.96
CA CYS A 28 -5.26 -15.23 -6.16
C CYS A 28 -6.49 -14.50 -6.71
N LEU A 29 -6.69 -14.49 -8.03
CA LEU A 29 -7.86 -13.89 -8.68
C LEU A 29 -9.11 -14.77 -8.60
N LEU A 30 -8.95 -16.08 -8.75
CA LEU A 30 -10.07 -17.03 -8.79
C LEU A 30 -10.56 -17.45 -7.41
N VAL A 31 -9.67 -17.59 -6.41
CA VAL A 31 -10.05 -18.06 -5.06
C VAL A 31 -11.16 -17.20 -4.43
N PRO A 32 -11.10 -15.85 -4.45
CA PRO A 32 -12.19 -15.02 -3.92
C PRO A 32 -13.50 -15.09 -4.71
N VAL A 33 -13.48 -15.61 -5.95
CA VAL A 33 -14.69 -15.81 -6.77
C VAL A 33 -15.38 -17.13 -6.40
N PHE A 34 -14.63 -18.12 -5.94
CA PHE A 34 -15.15 -19.46 -5.61
C PHE A 34 -15.28 -19.72 -4.10
N VAL A 35 -14.68 -18.89 -3.25
CA VAL A 35 -14.66 -19.05 -1.80
C VAL A 35 -15.20 -17.78 -1.13
N ASP A 36 -16.43 -17.86 -0.63
CA ASP A 36 -17.07 -16.77 0.11
C ASP A 36 -16.26 -16.44 1.38
N GLY A 37 -15.99 -15.15 1.59
CA GLY A 37 -15.21 -14.65 2.73
C GLY A 37 -13.68 -14.66 2.55
N ALA A 38 -13.15 -15.16 1.43
CA ALA A 38 -11.72 -15.05 1.14
C ALA A 38 -11.33 -13.58 0.82
N LYS A 39 -10.43 -13.01 1.62
CA LYS A 39 -9.89 -11.66 1.36
C LYS A 39 -9.10 -11.65 0.05
N ALA A 40 -9.36 -10.67 -0.81
CA ALA A 40 -8.57 -10.47 -2.02
C ALA A 40 -7.10 -10.29 -1.65
N ALA A 41 -6.21 -11.05 -2.32
CA ALA A 41 -4.78 -10.92 -2.10
C ALA A 41 -4.31 -9.55 -2.61
N ASP A 42 -3.46 -8.87 -1.84
CA ASP A 42 -2.84 -7.63 -2.26
C ASP A 42 -1.48 -7.93 -2.94
N PRO A 43 -1.41 -7.88 -4.29
CA PRO A 43 -0.19 -8.19 -5.03
C PRO A 43 0.90 -7.14 -4.82
N GLU A 44 0.55 -5.92 -4.40
CA GLU A 44 1.49 -4.83 -4.23
C GLU A 44 2.48 -5.08 -3.08
N LYS A 45 2.04 -5.78 -2.04
CA LYS A 45 2.86 -6.14 -0.87
C LYS A 45 4.19 -6.81 -1.25
N TYR A 46 4.24 -7.49 -2.39
CA TYR A 46 5.40 -8.20 -2.88
C TYR A 46 6.11 -7.51 -4.04
N CYS A 47 5.65 -6.33 -4.47
CA CYS A 47 6.21 -5.58 -5.59
C CYS A 47 7.53 -4.89 -5.20
N PRO A 48 8.69 -5.30 -5.77
CA PRO A 48 9.97 -4.70 -5.40
C PRO A 48 10.10 -3.22 -5.84
N MET A 49 9.41 -2.84 -6.91
CA MET A 49 9.42 -1.46 -7.42
C MET A 49 8.78 -0.51 -6.41
N GLY A 50 7.61 -0.87 -5.89
CA GLY A 50 6.96 -0.09 -4.83
C GLY A 50 7.80 -0.07 -3.55
N GLY A 51 8.55 -1.14 -3.29
CA GLY A 51 9.52 -1.19 -2.20
C GLY A 51 10.64 -0.16 -2.30
N LEU A 52 11.21 0.00 -3.50
CA LEU A 52 12.24 1.02 -3.75
C LEU A 52 11.68 2.44 -3.66
N GLN A 53 10.43 2.65 -4.09
CA GLN A 53 9.75 3.94 -3.94
C GLN A 53 9.47 4.27 -2.48
N ALA A 54 8.92 3.30 -1.72
CA ALA A 54 8.70 3.43 -0.29
C ALA A 54 9.98 3.72 0.47
N LEU A 55 11.07 3.01 0.14
CA LEU A 55 12.39 3.24 0.72
C LEU A 55 12.91 4.65 0.40
N ALA A 56 12.75 5.12 -0.83
CA ALA A 56 13.15 6.47 -1.19
C ALA A 56 12.34 7.52 -0.41
N THR A 57 11.02 7.37 -0.34
CA THR A 57 10.18 8.28 0.45
C THR A 57 10.56 8.25 1.94
N PHE A 58 10.84 7.08 2.49
CA PHE A 58 11.28 6.94 3.89
C PHE A 58 12.62 7.62 4.14
N LEU A 59 13.64 7.38 3.30
CA LEU A 59 14.98 7.94 3.48
C LEU A 59 15.03 9.47 3.30
N PHE A 60 14.21 10.01 2.40
CA PHE A 60 14.28 11.43 2.05
C PHE A 60 13.23 12.30 2.71
N ARG A 61 12.10 11.73 3.17
CA ARG A 61 11.01 12.47 3.82
C ARG A 61 10.63 11.95 5.20
N GLY A 62 11.23 10.86 5.68
CA GLY A 62 10.87 10.25 6.97
C GLY A 62 9.47 9.64 7.00
N SER A 63 8.84 9.43 5.83
CA SER A 63 7.45 8.98 5.73
C SER A 63 7.28 7.69 4.93
N LEU A 64 6.35 6.84 5.38
CA LEU A 64 5.88 5.66 4.65
C LEU A 64 4.46 5.87 4.11
N PRO A 65 4.20 5.70 2.80
CA PRO A 65 2.85 5.74 2.21
C PRO A 65 1.87 4.73 2.84
N CYS A 66 0.57 5.04 2.76
CA CYS A 66 -0.55 4.35 3.44
C CYS A 66 -0.67 2.85 3.15
N SER A 67 -0.17 2.39 2.00
CA SER A 67 -0.30 1.02 1.50
C SER A 67 0.99 0.19 1.61
N MET A 68 2.01 0.71 2.29
CA MET A 68 3.32 0.07 2.30
C MET A 68 3.48 -0.96 3.42
N SER A 69 4.29 -1.98 3.13
CA SER A 69 4.74 -2.94 4.13
C SER A 69 6.26 -3.01 4.20
N SER A 70 6.80 -3.37 5.36
CA SER A 70 8.23 -3.64 5.53
C SER A 70 8.73 -4.76 4.60
N VAL A 71 7.87 -5.73 4.29
CA VAL A 71 8.13 -6.78 3.27
C VAL A 71 8.41 -6.17 1.91
N GLN A 72 7.62 -5.18 1.50
CA GLN A 72 7.78 -4.52 0.21
C GLN A 72 9.12 -3.79 0.11
N ILE A 73 9.50 -3.02 1.14
CA ILE A 73 10.79 -2.32 1.22
C ILE A 73 11.96 -3.30 1.13
N LEU A 74 11.93 -4.39 1.91
CA LEU A 74 12.99 -5.39 1.90
C LEU A 74 13.04 -6.16 0.58
N MET A 75 11.90 -6.38 -0.08
CA MET A 75 11.87 -6.89 -1.45
C MET A 75 12.54 -5.92 -2.44
N GLY A 76 12.32 -4.61 -2.27
CA GLY A 76 13.02 -3.57 -3.03
C GLY A 76 14.54 -3.57 -2.82
N ILE A 77 14.98 -3.63 -1.56
CA ILE A 77 16.42 -3.74 -1.19
C ILE A 77 17.02 -5.03 -1.76
N GLY A 78 16.33 -6.16 -1.61
CA GLY A 78 16.74 -7.44 -2.16
C GLY A 78 16.88 -7.40 -3.68
N LEU A 79 15.95 -6.74 -4.38
CA LEU A 79 16.06 -6.52 -5.82
C LEU A 79 17.28 -5.64 -6.16
N ALA A 80 17.47 -4.52 -5.47
CA ALA A 80 18.61 -3.65 -5.73
C ALA A 80 19.94 -4.39 -5.53
N ALA A 81 20.09 -5.12 -4.42
CA ALA A 81 21.25 -5.97 -4.16
C ALA A 81 21.44 -7.03 -5.26
N ALA A 82 20.37 -7.70 -5.70
CA ALA A 82 20.43 -8.69 -6.77
C ALA A 82 20.93 -8.09 -8.10
N VAL A 83 20.48 -6.88 -8.44
CA VAL A 83 20.86 -6.17 -9.67
C VAL A 83 22.31 -5.70 -9.62
N ILE A 84 22.76 -5.19 -8.47
CA ILE A 84 24.13 -4.73 -8.25
C ILE A 84 25.11 -5.91 -8.32
N LEU A 85 24.79 -7.02 -7.66
CA LEU A 85 25.69 -8.16 -7.53
C LEU A 85 25.67 -9.11 -8.74
N PHE A 86 24.51 -9.41 -9.30
CA PHE A 86 24.36 -10.47 -10.30
C PHE A 86 23.82 -9.95 -11.63
N SER A 87 22.54 -9.55 -11.66
CA SER A 87 21.86 -8.91 -12.80
C SER A 87 20.35 -8.73 -12.49
N LYS A 88 19.56 -8.37 -13.50
CA LYS A 88 18.09 -8.27 -13.49
C LYS A 88 17.37 -9.64 -13.47
N LEU A 89 17.66 -10.45 -12.46
CA LEU A 89 17.11 -11.80 -12.34
C LEU A 89 15.57 -11.77 -12.22
N PHE A 90 15.04 -10.87 -11.38
CA PHE A 90 13.60 -10.72 -11.17
C PHE A 90 12.82 -10.52 -12.48
N CYS A 91 13.32 -9.67 -13.38
CA CYS A 91 12.67 -9.36 -14.67
C CYS A 91 12.51 -10.57 -15.61
N SER A 92 13.34 -11.62 -15.45
CA SER A 92 13.23 -12.83 -16.27
C SER A 92 12.55 -14.00 -15.58
N PHE A 93 12.70 -14.13 -14.25
CA PHE A 93 12.25 -15.32 -13.52
C PHE A 93 10.90 -15.12 -12.81
N LEU A 94 10.61 -13.91 -12.32
CA LEU A 94 9.43 -13.65 -11.48
C LEU A 94 8.46 -12.61 -12.07
N CYS A 95 8.94 -11.66 -12.87
CA CYS A 95 8.11 -10.57 -13.41
C CYS A 95 7.00 -11.10 -14.35
N PRO A 96 5.71 -10.89 -14.04
CA PRO A 96 4.59 -11.41 -14.86
C PRO A 96 4.51 -10.77 -16.23
N ILE A 97 4.68 -9.44 -16.33
CA ILE A 97 4.70 -8.72 -17.61
C ILE A 97 5.80 -9.27 -18.52
N GLY A 98 6.99 -9.48 -17.94
CA GLY A 98 8.10 -10.07 -18.68
C GLY A 98 7.81 -11.48 -19.20
N THR A 99 7.03 -12.27 -18.47
CA THR A 99 6.58 -13.60 -18.91
C THR A 99 5.59 -13.49 -20.05
N VAL A 100 4.59 -12.62 -19.94
CA VAL A 100 3.59 -12.38 -20.99
C VAL A 100 4.26 -11.90 -22.28
N GLU A 101 5.19 -10.94 -22.20
CA GLU A 101 5.94 -10.48 -23.38
C GLU A 101 6.83 -11.57 -24.00
N ASP A 102 7.43 -12.46 -23.19
CA ASP A 102 8.17 -13.61 -23.73
C ASP A 102 7.24 -14.57 -24.48
N LEU A 103 6.02 -14.78 -23.97
CA LEU A 103 4.99 -15.59 -24.61
C LEU A 103 4.50 -14.96 -25.92
N LEU A 104 4.20 -13.66 -25.93
CA LEU A 104 3.84 -12.90 -27.14
C LEU A 104 4.94 -13.00 -28.21
N SER A 105 6.20 -12.85 -27.81
CA SER A 105 7.33 -12.95 -28.75
C SER A 105 7.48 -14.31 -29.42
N ARG A 106 7.03 -15.38 -28.76
CA ARG A 106 6.99 -16.75 -29.32
C ARG A 106 5.79 -16.93 -30.23
N LEU A 107 4.68 -16.28 -29.90
CA LEU A 107 3.45 -16.26 -30.68
C LEU A 107 3.66 -15.67 -32.09
N HIS A 108 4.62 -14.74 -32.25
CA HIS A 108 5.03 -14.22 -33.57
C HIS A 108 5.38 -15.34 -34.57
N SER A 109 6.05 -16.40 -34.09
CA SER A 109 6.44 -17.52 -34.93
C SER A 109 5.27 -18.43 -35.33
N LEU A 110 4.19 -18.44 -34.53
CA LEU A 110 2.96 -19.18 -34.79
C LEU A 110 2.07 -18.44 -35.81
N PHE A 111 1.86 -17.14 -35.60
CA PHE A 111 1.01 -16.29 -36.46
C PHE A 111 1.75 -15.65 -37.66
N ARG A 112 3.03 -16.01 -37.89
CA ARG A 112 3.89 -15.47 -38.96
C ARG A 112 4.02 -13.93 -38.97
N ILE A 113 3.84 -13.29 -37.83
CA ILE A 113 4.05 -11.84 -37.67
C ILE A 113 5.56 -11.57 -37.72
N LYS A 114 5.99 -10.65 -38.57
CA LYS A 114 7.39 -10.21 -38.63
C LYS A 114 7.63 -9.17 -37.53
N PRO A 115 8.46 -9.45 -36.51
CA PRO A 115 8.70 -8.47 -35.47
C PRO A 115 9.54 -7.31 -36.00
N LEU A 116 9.09 -6.08 -35.74
CA LEU A 116 9.70 -4.82 -36.17
C LEU A 116 10.72 -4.36 -35.15
N ASN A 117 11.77 -5.14 -34.96
CA ASN A 117 12.75 -4.82 -33.94
C ASN A 117 13.75 -3.77 -34.44
N PRO A 118 13.85 -2.60 -33.80
CA PRO A 118 14.88 -1.63 -34.13
C PRO A 118 16.26 -2.24 -33.82
N LYS A 119 17.25 -1.93 -34.67
CA LYS A 119 18.63 -2.39 -34.44
C LYS A 119 19.10 -1.89 -33.07
N ASN A 120 19.59 -2.81 -32.24
CA ASN A 120 20.13 -2.48 -30.94
C ASN A 120 21.24 -1.43 -31.05
N GLY A 121 21.06 -0.32 -30.33
CA GLY A 121 21.94 0.83 -30.37
C GLY A 121 21.79 1.77 -31.57
N GLY A 122 20.77 1.58 -32.41
CA GLY A 122 20.37 2.57 -33.40
C GLY A 122 19.69 3.80 -32.79
N LEU A 123 19.43 4.82 -33.61
CA LEU A 123 18.78 6.06 -33.18
C LEU A 123 17.36 5.82 -32.64
N ALA A 124 16.56 5.01 -33.33
CA ALA A 124 15.20 4.66 -32.89
C ALA A 124 15.18 3.94 -31.53
N ASP A 125 16.10 2.99 -31.32
CA ASP A 125 16.24 2.28 -30.03
C ASP A 125 16.64 3.25 -28.90
N SER A 126 17.53 4.19 -29.20
CA SER A 126 18.03 5.15 -28.20
C SER A 126 17.00 6.22 -27.86
N LEU A 127 16.19 6.67 -28.83
CA LEU A 127 15.11 7.64 -28.61
C LEU A 127 13.97 7.02 -27.80
N LEU A 128 13.53 5.81 -28.15
CA LEU A 128 12.45 5.13 -27.42
C LEU A 128 12.83 4.80 -25.97
N ARG A 129 14.12 4.58 -25.67
CA ARG A 129 14.60 4.36 -24.30
C ARG A 129 14.46 5.58 -23.41
N ILE A 130 14.31 6.80 -23.95
CA ILE A 130 14.09 8.02 -23.14
C ILE A 130 12.78 7.90 -22.36
N PHE A 131 11.73 7.32 -22.95
CA PHE A 131 10.40 7.27 -22.36
C PHE A 131 10.35 6.56 -21.00
N LYS A 132 11.07 5.44 -20.80
CA LYS A 132 11.11 4.78 -19.48
C LYS A 132 11.81 5.62 -18.42
N TYR A 133 12.79 6.45 -18.79
CA TYR A 133 13.48 7.33 -17.83
C TYR A 133 12.62 8.56 -17.51
N LEU A 134 11.88 9.07 -18.49
CA LEU A 134 10.88 10.11 -18.27
C LEU A 134 9.74 9.59 -17.37
N LEU A 135 9.25 8.38 -17.62
CA LEU A 135 8.24 7.75 -16.80
C LEU A 135 8.77 7.48 -15.39
N LEU A 136 10.01 7.03 -15.26
CA LEU A 136 10.66 6.86 -13.96
C LEU A 136 10.70 8.17 -13.17
N PHE A 137 11.13 9.27 -13.81
CA PHE A 137 11.15 10.59 -13.21
C PHE A 137 9.74 11.01 -12.75
N LEU A 138 8.74 10.91 -13.62
CA LEU A 138 7.35 11.26 -13.31
C LEU A 138 6.80 10.43 -12.15
N VAL A 139 7.04 9.12 -12.13
CA VAL A 139 6.52 8.25 -11.08
C VAL A 139 7.13 8.60 -9.73
N PHE A 140 8.45 8.81 -9.64
CA PHE A 140 9.07 9.22 -8.37
C PHE A 140 8.65 10.62 -7.95
N TYR A 141 8.62 11.57 -8.89
CA TYR A 141 8.18 12.94 -8.63
C TYR A 141 6.75 12.98 -8.08
N SER A 142 5.81 12.29 -8.72
CA SER A 142 4.41 12.21 -8.27
C SER A 142 4.25 11.44 -6.98
N THR A 143 4.98 10.33 -6.79
CA THR A 143 4.92 9.53 -5.56
C THR A 143 5.36 10.36 -4.36
N MET A 144 6.40 11.17 -4.55
CA MET A 144 6.82 12.12 -3.53
C MET A 144 5.79 13.23 -3.33
N GLY A 145 5.22 13.82 -4.39
CA GLY A 145 4.24 14.89 -4.26
C GLY A 145 2.97 14.47 -3.50
N ALA A 146 2.43 13.30 -3.82
CA ALA A 146 1.15 12.81 -3.29
C ALA A 146 1.29 11.92 -2.05
N SER A 147 2.51 11.51 -1.66
CA SER A 147 2.76 10.49 -0.63
C SER A 147 1.97 9.18 -0.83
N GLU A 148 1.60 8.89 -2.08
CA GLU A 148 0.90 7.70 -2.51
C GLU A 148 1.65 7.04 -3.66
N LEU A 149 1.53 5.71 -3.76
CA LEU A 149 2.29 4.95 -4.74
C LEU A 149 1.72 5.13 -6.15
N PHE A 150 2.15 6.17 -6.85
CA PHE A 150 1.64 6.52 -8.19
C PHE A 150 1.87 5.40 -9.22
N CYS A 151 2.84 4.52 -8.98
CA CYS A 151 3.12 3.37 -9.84
C CYS A 151 1.92 2.42 -9.99
N LYS A 152 0.99 2.37 -9.04
CA LYS A 152 -0.23 1.54 -9.12
C LYS A 152 -1.09 1.86 -10.35
N ASN A 153 -1.19 3.15 -10.69
CA ASN A 153 -2.01 3.62 -11.81
C ASN A 153 -1.43 3.21 -13.17
N LEU A 154 -0.10 3.03 -13.24
CA LEU A 154 0.64 2.79 -14.47
C LEU A 154 1.11 1.34 -14.62
N ASP A 155 1.08 0.53 -13.57
CA ASP A 155 1.52 -0.86 -13.63
C ASP A 155 0.42 -1.79 -14.17
N PRO A 156 0.54 -2.30 -15.41
CA PRO A 156 -0.47 -3.19 -15.98
C PRO A 156 -0.56 -4.52 -15.21
N TYR A 157 0.48 -4.91 -14.47
CA TYR A 157 0.42 -6.09 -13.60
C TYR A 157 -0.52 -5.85 -12.42
N TYR A 158 -0.38 -4.73 -11.73
CA TYR A 158 -1.21 -4.40 -10.56
C TYR A 158 -2.69 -4.36 -10.96
N ALA A 159 -3.03 -3.68 -12.06
CA ALA A 159 -4.40 -3.60 -12.55
C ALA A 159 -5.02 -4.96 -12.88
N VAL A 160 -4.27 -5.87 -13.51
CA VAL A 160 -4.77 -7.22 -13.81
C VAL A 160 -4.88 -8.08 -12.55
N ALA A 161 -3.90 -7.99 -11.65
CA ALA A 161 -3.83 -8.79 -10.43
C ALA A 161 -4.88 -8.39 -9.38
N THR A 162 -5.40 -7.16 -9.42
CA THR A 162 -6.55 -6.73 -8.60
C THR A 162 -7.88 -6.84 -9.35
N GLY A 163 -7.89 -7.29 -10.60
CA GLY A 163 -9.10 -7.38 -11.43
C GLY A 163 -9.73 -6.02 -11.73
N PHE A 164 -8.91 -4.98 -11.88
CA PHE A 164 -9.32 -3.57 -12.04
C PHE A 164 -10.14 -3.01 -10.88
N LYS A 165 -10.08 -3.65 -9.71
CA LYS A 165 -10.67 -3.17 -8.46
C LYS A 165 -9.59 -2.46 -7.62
N GLY A 166 -9.95 -1.38 -6.94
CA GLY A 166 -9.07 -0.59 -6.06
C GLY A 166 -8.91 0.88 -6.47
N GLU A 167 -7.99 1.58 -5.80
CA GLU A 167 -7.63 2.99 -6.07
C GLU A 167 -6.81 3.12 -7.37
N ILE A 168 -7.42 2.77 -8.50
CA ILE A 168 -6.76 2.75 -9.80
C ILE A 168 -7.48 3.68 -10.77
N THR A 169 -6.70 4.47 -11.51
CA THR A 169 -7.19 5.27 -12.62
C THR A 169 -7.41 4.37 -13.84
N LEU A 170 -8.64 3.90 -14.04
CA LEU A 170 -9.00 2.85 -15.01
C LEU A 170 -8.49 3.12 -16.44
N TRP A 171 -8.60 4.37 -16.93
CA TRP A 171 -8.12 4.70 -18.28
C TRP A 171 -6.60 4.54 -18.42
N MET A 172 -5.81 4.93 -17.41
CA MET A 172 -4.35 4.80 -17.44
C MET A 172 -3.94 3.32 -17.51
N SER A 173 -4.58 2.48 -16.70
CA SER A 173 -4.29 1.05 -16.66
C SER A 173 -4.68 0.31 -17.93
N ILE A 174 -5.81 0.68 -18.56
CA ILE A 174 -6.18 0.13 -19.88
C ILE A 174 -5.17 0.56 -20.94
N CYS A 175 -4.76 1.84 -20.93
CA CYS A 175 -3.74 2.33 -21.86
C CYS A 175 -2.40 1.62 -21.68
N THR A 176 -1.91 1.44 -20.45
CA THR A 176 -0.62 0.77 -20.20
C THR A 176 -0.67 -0.72 -20.52
N LEU A 177 -1.77 -1.40 -20.20
CA LEU A 177 -1.98 -2.80 -20.59
C LEU A 177 -2.05 -2.96 -22.11
N GLY A 178 -2.81 -2.09 -22.79
CA GLY A 178 -2.89 -2.05 -24.25
C GLY A 178 -1.54 -1.83 -24.90
N LEU A 179 -0.74 -0.87 -24.40
CA LEU A 179 0.62 -0.62 -24.87
C LEU A 179 1.55 -1.81 -24.63
N ALA A 180 1.45 -2.49 -23.49
CA ALA A 180 2.27 -3.66 -23.19
C ALA A 180 1.93 -4.85 -24.11
N LEU A 181 0.64 -5.12 -24.34
CA LEU A 181 0.18 -6.24 -25.17
C LEU A 181 0.37 -5.95 -26.67
N LEU A 182 -0.15 -4.82 -27.16
CA LEU A 182 -0.05 -4.46 -28.58
C LEU A 182 1.39 -4.17 -28.97
N GLY A 183 2.13 -3.43 -28.14
CA GLY A 183 3.55 -3.17 -28.38
C GLY A 183 4.37 -4.47 -28.36
N GLY A 184 4.08 -5.38 -27.44
CA GLY A 184 4.72 -6.69 -27.34
C GLY A 184 4.46 -7.63 -28.52
N LEU A 185 3.35 -7.44 -29.26
CA LEU A 185 3.03 -8.17 -30.50
C LEU A 185 3.84 -7.73 -31.73
N PHE A 186 4.39 -6.51 -31.71
CA PHE A 186 5.19 -5.97 -32.82
C PHE A 186 6.68 -5.92 -32.49
N ILE A 187 7.03 -5.68 -31.23
CA ILE A 187 8.41 -5.48 -30.77
C ILE A 187 8.67 -6.40 -29.57
N ASP A 188 9.72 -7.21 -29.65
CA ASP A 188 10.09 -8.09 -28.53
C ASP A 188 10.42 -7.25 -27.28
N ARG A 189 9.78 -7.57 -26.15
CA ARG A 189 10.01 -6.91 -24.84
C ARG A 189 9.80 -5.39 -24.86
N PHE A 190 8.82 -4.91 -25.64
CA PHE A 190 8.52 -3.49 -25.80
C PHE A 190 8.41 -2.73 -24.47
N TRP A 191 7.57 -3.21 -23.56
CA TRP A 191 7.35 -2.59 -22.24
C TRP A 191 8.62 -2.60 -21.41
N CYS A 192 9.25 -3.77 -21.25
CA CYS A 192 10.49 -3.90 -20.47
C CYS A 192 11.63 -3.03 -21.00
N LYS A 193 11.70 -2.80 -22.31
CA LYS A 193 12.80 -2.07 -22.97
C LYS A 193 12.59 -0.57 -22.98
N TYR A 194 11.35 -0.08 -23.18
CA TYR A 194 11.08 1.33 -23.46
C TYR A 194 10.14 2.04 -22.49
N LEU A 195 9.30 1.35 -21.72
CA LEU A 195 8.32 1.99 -20.84
C LEU A 195 8.50 1.65 -19.36
N CYS A 196 9.06 0.48 -19.03
CA CYS A 196 9.10 -0.02 -17.66
C CYS A 196 10.04 0.79 -16.73
N PRO A 197 9.52 1.46 -15.67
CA PRO A 197 10.34 2.19 -14.69
C PRO A 197 11.30 1.28 -13.92
N LEU A 198 10.85 0.06 -13.58
CA LEU A 198 11.68 -0.96 -12.94
C LEU A 198 12.88 -1.34 -13.83
N GLY A 199 12.68 -1.39 -15.15
CA GLY A 199 13.74 -1.63 -16.13
C GLY A 199 14.77 -0.49 -16.16
N ALA A 200 14.32 0.76 -16.06
CA ALA A 200 15.18 1.96 -16.01
C ALA A 200 16.03 2.01 -14.74
N ILE A 201 15.41 1.83 -13.56
CA ILE A 201 16.16 1.75 -12.28
C ILE A 201 17.16 0.61 -12.33
N SER A 202 16.72 -0.56 -12.79
CA SER A 202 17.62 -1.72 -12.81
C SER A 202 18.80 -1.53 -13.75
N ASN A 203 18.63 -0.84 -14.89
CA ASN A 203 19.75 -0.48 -15.78
C ASN A 203 20.71 0.49 -15.11
N THR A 204 20.17 1.47 -14.40
CA THR A 204 20.92 2.44 -13.62
C THR A 204 21.74 1.77 -12.51
N LEU A 205 21.11 0.91 -11.69
CA LEU A 205 21.74 0.23 -10.56
C LEU A 205 22.87 -0.71 -10.99
N LYS A 206 22.88 -1.20 -12.22
CA LYS A 206 24.02 -1.95 -12.77
C LYS A 206 25.31 -1.12 -12.82
N PHE A 207 25.20 0.20 -12.85
CA PHE A 207 26.32 1.13 -12.76
C PHE A 207 26.41 1.76 -11.35
N TRP A 208 26.21 0.96 -10.30
CA TRP A 208 26.08 1.43 -8.91
C TRP A 208 27.13 2.44 -8.41
N LEU A 209 28.35 2.44 -8.95
CA LEU A 209 29.39 3.42 -8.56
C LEU A 209 28.92 4.86 -8.77
N TRP A 210 28.30 5.19 -9.90
CA TRP A 210 27.83 6.55 -10.10
C TRP A 210 26.66 6.87 -9.17
N VAL A 211 25.81 5.88 -8.88
CA VAL A 211 24.70 6.03 -7.93
C VAL A 211 25.27 6.36 -6.56
N ALA A 212 26.27 5.60 -6.09
CA ALA A 212 26.97 5.86 -4.84
C ALA A 212 27.57 7.27 -4.82
N VAL A 213 28.23 7.70 -5.90
CA VAL A 213 28.79 9.06 -6.02
C VAL A 213 27.69 10.13 -5.96
N LEU A 214 26.55 9.94 -6.64
CA LEU A 214 25.43 10.87 -6.63
C LEU A 214 24.88 11.06 -5.21
N PHE A 215 24.59 9.96 -4.51
CA PHE A 215 24.04 10.00 -3.16
C PHE A 215 25.05 10.53 -2.14
N ALA A 216 26.34 10.18 -2.28
CA ALA A 216 27.40 10.73 -1.44
C ALA A 216 27.57 12.24 -1.65
N ALA A 217 27.51 12.71 -2.90
CA ALA A 217 27.56 14.13 -3.22
C ALA A 217 26.34 14.87 -2.65
N TYR A 218 25.13 14.30 -2.78
CA TYR A 218 23.92 14.87 -2.19
C TYR A 218 24.03 14.98 -0.66
N TRP A 219 24.47 13.92 0.01
CA TRP A 219 24.65 13.91 1.46
C TRP A 219 25.72 14.90 1.93
N LEU A 220 26.86 14.97 1.22
CA LEU A 220 27.93 15.94 1.50
C LEU A 220 27.45 17.38 1.32
N LEU A 221 26.69 17.66 0.26
CA LEU A 221 26.11 18.99 0.03
C LEU A 221 25.09 19.35 1.10
N GLY A 222 24.28 18.40 1.56
CA GLY A 222 23.38 18.58 2.70
C GLY A 222 24.13 18.89 4.00
N ALA A 223 25.24 18.17 4.27
CA ALA A 223 26.11 18.44 5.41
C ALA A 223 26.80 19.82 5.35
N LEU A 224 27.01 20.35 4.14
CA LEU A 224 27.51 21.71 3.90
C LEU A 224 26.41 22.79 3.92
N GLY A 225 25.16 22.43 4.25
CA GLY A 225 24.03 23.36 4.34
C GLY A 225 23.36 23.69 3.00
N VAL A 226 23.72 23.01 1.91
CA VAL A 226 23.09 23.20 0.59
C VAL A 226 21.86 22.29 0.47
N ASN A 227 20.68 22.86 0.68
CA ASN A 227 19.41 22.15 0.51
C ASN A 227 19.04 22.01 -0.97
N LEU A 228 19.57 20.97 -1.63
CA LEU A 228 19.17 20.62 -2.99
C LEU A 228 17.77 19.98 -3.02
N PRO A 229 16.86 20.45 -3.87
CA PRO A 229 15.55 19.84 -3.98
C PRO A 229 15.66 18.46 -4.64
N LEU A 230 14.98 17.45 -4.07
CA LEU A 230 15.20 16.06 -4.46
C LEU A 230 14.81 15.74 -5.92
N TRP A 231 13.89 16.51 -6.51
CA TRP A 231 13.53 16.33 -7.91
C TRP A 231 14.73 16.55 -8.85
N LEU A 232 15.69 17.42 -8.50
CA LEU A 232 16.93 17.57 -9.27
C LEU A 232 17.81 16.32 -9.18
N VAL A 233 17.90 15.72 -7.99
CA VAL A 233 18.66 14.48 -7.76
C VAL A 233 18.07 13.34 -8.57
N ILE A 234 16.74 13.20 -8.56
CA ILE A 234 16.02 12.19 -9.35
C ILE A 234 16.17 12.46 -10.86
N GLY A 235 16.10 13.72 -11.27
CA GLY A 235 16.34 14.14 -12.66
C GLY A 235 17.74 13.78 -13.14
N LEU A 236 18.77 14.09 -12.34
CA LEU A 236 20.16 13.73 -12.62
C LEU A 236 20.35 12.20 -12.64
N PHE A 237 19.69 11.49 -11.73
CA PHE A 237 19.69 10.03 -11.70
C PHE A 237 19.12 9.44 -13.00
N CYS A 238 17.99 9.95 -13.48
CA CYS A 238 17.35 9.48 -14.70
C CYS A 238 18.17 9.84 -15.95
N LEU A 239 18.70 11.07 -16.03
CA LEU A 239 19.52 11.53 -17.13
C LEU A 239 20.82 10.73 -17.24
N MET A 240 21.55 10.59 -16.12
CA MET A 240 22.80 9.84 -16.11
C MET A 240 22.58 8.35 -16.38
N GLY A 241 21.51 7.77 -15.82
CA GLY A 241 21.08 6.41 -16.12
C GLY A 241 20.86 6.18 -17.62
N TYR A 242 20.13 7.10 -18.27
CA TYR A 242 19.92 7.07 -19.73
C TYR A 242 21.22 7.17 -20.51
N LEU A 243 22.09 8.13 -20.17
CA LEU A 243 23.36 8.35 -20.86
C LEU A 243 24.27 7.12 -20.73
N LEU A 244 24.39 6.52 -19.55
CA LEU A 244 25.19 5.31 -19.34
C LEU A 244 24.62 4.10 -20.08
N GLU A 245 23.29 3.98 -20.12
CA GLU A 245 22.62 2.94 -20.89
C GLU A 245 22.87 3.06 -22.39
N VAL A 246 22.89 4.28 -22.95
CA VAL A 246 23.06 4.49 -24.39
C VAL A 246 24.53 4.53 -24.82
N LEU A 247 25.38 5.22 -24.06
CA LEU A 247 26.78 5.47 -24.45
C LEU A 247 27.70 4.32 -24.01
N VAL A 248 27.60 3.87 -22.75
CA VAL A 248 28.53 2.87 -22.21
C VAL A 248 28.05 1.45 -22.49
N ARG A 249 26.76 1.15 -22.29
CA ARG A 249 26.09 -0.16 -22.50
C ARG A 249 26.70 -1.37 -21.77
N ARG A 250 27.84 -1.22 -21.11
CA ARG A 250 28.64 -2.31 -20.52
C ARG A 250 28.98 -2.07 -19.04
N PRO A 251 28.11 -2.48 -18.12
CA PRO A 251 28.47 -2.49 -16.70
C PRO A 251 29.54 -3.55 -16.41
N LYS A 252 30.52 -3.21 -15.57
CA LYS A 252 31.72 -4.05 -15.33
C LYS A 252 31.70 -4.83 -14.01
N LEU A 253 30.81 -4.49 -13.08
CA LEU A 253 30.95 -4.83 -11.65
C LEU A 253 30.10 -6.02 -11.19
N GLN A 254 29.25 -6.59 -12.04
CA GLN A 254 28.50 -7.78 -11.66
C GLN A 254 29.42 -8.99 -11.51
N LEU A 255 29.10 -9.85 -10.55
CA LEU A 255 29.83 -11.08 -10.25
C LEU A 255 29.50 -12.19 -11.24
N LEU A 256 28.25 -12.30 -11.70
CA LEU A 256 27.76 -13.43 -12.50
C LEU A 256 27.39 -13.00 -13.92
N HIS A 257 27.96 -13.68 -14.92
CA HIS A 257 27.75 -13.37 -16.34
C HIS A 257 27.43 -14.61 -17.16
N VAL A 258 26.85 -14.40 -18.34
CA VAL A 258 26.96 -15.39 -19.42
C VAL A 258 28.35 -15.25 -20.02
N MET A 259 29.07 -16.36 -20.10
CA MET A 259 30.43 -16.45 -20.62
C MET A 259 30.42 -17.18 -21.96
N LYS A 260 31.17 -16.66 -22.92
CA LYS A 260 31.36 -17.20 -24.26
C LYS A 260 32.77 -17.71 -24.44
N ASN A 261 32.89 -19.00 -24.77
CA ASN A 261 34.13 -19.63 -25.19
C ASN A 261 34.28 -19.49 -26.71
N TYR A 262 35.28 -18.71 -27.14
CA TYR A 262 35.53 -18.46 -28.56
C TYR A 262 35.97 -19.72 -29.31
N GLY A 263 36.81 -20.56 -28.71
CA GLY A 263 37.27 -21.78 -29.38
C GLY A 263 36.17 -22.82 -29.63
N ALA A 264 35.07 -22.77 -28.89
CA ALA A 264 33.91 -23.65 -29.10
C ALA A 264 32.79 -23.00 -29.95
N CYS A 265 32.87 -21.70 -30.21
CA CYS A 265 31.83 -20.95 -30.91
C CYS A 265 32.01 -21.04 -32.43
N ASN A 266 30.96 -21.42 -33.15
CA ASN A 266 30.94 -21.43 -34.62
C ASN A 266 30.16 -20.25 -35.22
N HIS A 267 29.89 -19.20 -34.44
CA HIS A 267 29.20 -17.99 -34.88
C HIS A 267 27.82 -18.22 -35.55
N CYS A 268 27.11 -19.30 -35.21
CA CYS A 268 25.82 -19.65 -35.84
C CYS A 268 24.65 -18.67 -35.59
N GLY A 269 24.80 -17.65 -34.74
CA GLY A 269 23.78 -16.62 -34.49
C GLY A 269 22.52 -17.04 -33.72
N ARG A 270 22.40 -18.32 -33.32
CA ARG A 270 21.24 -18.82 -32.56
C ARG A 270 21.04 -18.14 -31.22
N CYS A 271 22.14 -17.76 -30.56
CA CYS A 271 22.10 -17.07 -29.27
C CYS A 271 21.46 -15.67 -29.37
N GLU A 272 21.77 -14.93 -30.44
CA GLU A 272 21.19 -13.60 -30.69
C GLU A 272 19.71 -13.69 -31.05
N SER A 273 19.34 -14.64 -31.91
CA SER A 273 17.93 -14.84 -32.28
C SER A 273 17.04 -15.24 -31.11
N GLN A 274 17.61 -15.95 -30.12
CA GLN A 274 16.88 -16.40 -28.93
C GLN A 274 16.90 -15.36 -27.80
N CYS A 275 17.83 -14.40 -27.82
CA CYS A 275 17.91 -13.37 -26.78
C CYS A 275 16.64 -12.50 -26.82
N PRO A 276 15.87 -12.39 -25.72
CA PRO A 276 14.67 -11.55 -25.69
C PRO A 276 14.94 -10.06 -25.96
N TYR A 277 16.17 -9.62 -25.70
CA TYR A 277 16.64 -8.26 -25.93
C TYR A 277 17.50 -8.12 -27.19
N GLN A 278 17.68 -9.19 -27.98
CA GLN A 278 18.47 -9.22 -29.23
C GLN A 278 19.90 -8.69 -29.10
N ILE A 279 20.51 -8.96 -27.95
CA ILE A 279 21.86 -8.56 -27.63
C ILE A 279 22.83 -9.16 -28.67
N PRO A 280 23.79 -8.38 -29.23
CA PRO A 280 24.71 -8.85 -30.27
C PRO A 280 25.83 -9.76 -29.71
N ILE A 281 25.45 -10.95 -29.21
CA ILE A 281 26.32 -11.94 -28.56
C ILE A 281 27.46 -12.43 -29.49
N ASN A 282 27.25 -12.51 -30.80
CA ASN A 282 28.28 -12.92 -31.74
C ASN A 282 29.44 -11.93 -31.78
N LYS A 283 29.15 -10.63 -31.61
CA LYS A 283 30.16 -9.54 -31.63
C LYS A 283 30.90 -9.37 -30.29
N MET A 284 30.48 -10.07 -29.24
CA MET A 284 31.05 -9.90 -27.91
C MET A 284 32.02 -11.02 -27.53
N GLU A 285 33.11 -10.62 -26.87
CA GLU A 285 34.22 -11.47 -26.45
C GLU A 285 34.23 -11.76 -24.95
N GLY A 286 34.34 -13.05 -24.59
CA GLY A 286 34.41 -13.46 -23.19
C GLY A 286 33.09 -13.28 -22.43
N ARG A 287 32.99 -12.24 -21.60
CA ARG A 287 31.80 -11.99 -20.77
C ARG A 287 30.74 -11.24 -21.58
N ILE A 288 29.48 -11.65 -21.45
CA ILE A 288 28.34 -10.96 -22.06
C ILE A 288 27.84 -9.90 -21.07
N ASP A 289 28.51 -8.76 -21.08
CA ASP A 289 28.33 -7.65 -20.12
C ASP A 289 27.39 -6.56 -20.62
N HIS A 290 26.39 -6.88 -21.43
CA HIS A 290 25.43 -5.88 -21.93
C HIS A 290 24.44 -5.45 -20.83
N VAL A 291 24.14 -4.15 -20.76
CA VAL A 291 23.23 -3.54 -19.76
C VAL A 291 21.85 -4.21 -19.72
N ASP A 292 21.32 -4.61 -20.88
CA ASP A 292 20.03 -5.30 -21.00
C ASP A 292 20.06 -6.81 -20.63
N CYS A 293 21.23 -7.41 -20.44
CA CYS A 293 21.32 -8.84 -20.11
C CYS A 293 20.61 -9.12 -18.77
N THR A 294 19.60 -9.98 -18.75
CA THR A 294 18.85 -10.38 -17.54
C THR A 294 19.35 -11.68 -16.90
N LEU A 295 20.37 -12.31 -17.50
CA LEU A 295 20.85 -13.63 -17.09
C LEU A 295 19.79 -14.76 -17.17
N CYS A 296 18.78 -14.60 -18.05
CA CYS A 296 17.69 -15.56 -18.23
C CYS A 296 18.09 -16.95 -18.76
N GLY A 297 19.32 -17.11 -19.26
CA GLY A 297 19.84 -18.40 -19.71
C GLY A 297 19.37 -18.87 -21.09
N ASP A 298 18.47 -18.16 -21.79
CA ASP A 298 17.93 -18.63 -23.09
C ASP A 298 19.01 -18.80 -24.16
N CYS A 299 20.02 -17.91 -24.19
CA CYS A 299 21.16 -18.03 -25.11
C CYS A 299 22.04 -19.24 -24.80
N VAL A 300 22.23 -19.58 -23.53
CA VAL A 300 22.96 -20.77 -23.05
C VAL A 300 22.20 -22.02 -23.45
N SER A 301 20.89 -22.06 -23.23
CA SER A 301 20.04 -23.22 -23.55
C SER A 301 19.82 -23.43 -25.05
N ALA A 302 19.97 -22.40 -25.89
CA ALA A 302 19.95 -22.52 -27.34
C ALA A 302 21.29 -22.93 -27.96
N CYS A 303 22.40 -22.84 -27.22
CA CYS A 303 23.74 -23.13 -27.72
C CYS A 303 23.99 -24.64 -27.82
N LYS A 304 23.91 -25.20 -29.04
CA LYS A 304 24.17 -26.62 -29.27
C LYS A 304 25.64 -27.02 -29.09
N ASN A 305 26.58 -26.10 -29.37
CA ASN A 305 28.01 -26.37 -29.30
C ASN A 305 28.54 -26.28 -27.85
N GLY A 306 27.71 -25.88 -26.89
CA GLY A 306 28.18 -25.65 -25.53
C GLY A 306 29.22 -24.52 -25.43
N ALA A 307 29.16 -23.52 -26.31
CA ALA A 307 30.08 -22.39 -26.25
C ALA A 307 29.69 -21.35 -25.18
N LEU A 308 28.46 -21.42 -24.63
CA LEU A 308 27.92 -20.47 -23.67
C LEU A 308 27.58 -21.17 -22.34
N TYR A 309 27.93 -20.53 -21.22
CA TYR A 309 27.57 -20.97 -19.87
C TYR A 309 27.40 -19.78 -18.92
N VAL A 310 26.78 -20.02 -17.76
CA VAL A 310 26.70 -19.04 -16.67
C VAL A 310 27.88 -19.25 -15.72
N GLY A 311 28.59 -18.20 -15.35
CA GLY A 311 29.72 -18.28 -14.43
C GLY A 311 30.34 -16.92 -14.07
N MET A 312 31.26 -16.94 -13.10
CA MET A 312 31.94 -15.73 -12.61
C MET A 312 33.29 -15.48 -13.30
N ARG A 313 33.98 -16.55 -13.74
CA ARG A 313 35.30 -16.50 -14.38
C ARG A 313 35.30 -17.31 -15.68
N LYS A 314 36.29 -17.02 -16.54
CA LYS A 314 36.54 -17.82 -17.75
C LYS A 314 36.87 -19.26 -17.32
N GLY A 315 36.07 -20.22 -17.76
CA GLY A 315 36.25 -21.64 -17.55
C GLY A 315 35.66 -22.46 -18.70
N ARG A 316 35.69 -23.79 -18.57
CA ARG A 316 35.29 -24.73 -19.64
C ARG A 316 34.03 -25.55 -19.32
N SER A 317 33.44 -25.35 -18.14
CA SER A 317 32.40 -26.25 -17.61
C SER A 317 30.98 -25.70 -17.81
N ASN A 318 30.24 -26.36 -18.71
CA ASN A 318 28.79 -26.24 -18.91
C ASN A 318 28.01 -27.20 -18.00
N ALA A 319 28.45 -27.40 -16.76
CA ALA A 319 27.77 -28.33 -15.87
C ALA A 319 26.27 -27.97 -15.77
N PRO A 320 25.36 -28.94 -15.90
CA PRO A 320 23.92 -28.68 -16.02
C PRO A 320 23.36 -27.92 -14.81
N TRP A 321 23.93 -28.13 -13.62
CA TRP A 321 23.55 -27.40 -12.40
C TRP A 321 23.81 -25.89 -12.48
N LYS A 322 24.78 -25.41 -13.28
CA LYS A 322 25.04 -23.97 -13.44
C LYS A 322 23.89 -23.21 -14.11
N LYS A 323 23.01 -23.92 -14.82
CA LYS A 323 21.77 -23.35 -15.36
C LYS A 323 20.73 -23.06 -14.28
N LEU A 324 20.80 -23.76 -13.15
CA LEU A 324 19.89 -23.56 -12.01
C LEU A 324 20.32 -22.37 -11.15
N VAL A 325 21.60 -21.99 -11.18
CA VAL A 325 22.16 -20.94 -10.31
C VAL A 325 21.36 -19.63 -10.36
N PRO A 326 21.02 -19.04 -11.53
CA PRO A 326 20.23 -17.81 -11.55
C PRO A 326 18.82 -17.95 -10.93
N ALA A 327 18.18 -19.11 -11.15
CA ALA A 327 16.83 -19.37 -10.63
C ALA A 327 16.84 -19.57 -9.11
N LEU A 328 17.76 -20.40 -8.59
CA LEU A 328 17.93 -20.64 -7.16
C LEU A 328 18.31 -19.36 -6.42
N LEU A 329 19.20 -18.56 -7.00
CA LEU A 329 19.60 -17.27 -6.44
C LEU A 329 18.42 -16.29 -6.36
N THR A 330 17.56 -16.27 -7.39
CA THR A 330 16.34 -15.46 -7.38
C THR A 330 15.42 -15.87 -6.23
N LEU A 331 15.17 -17.17 -6.08
CA LEU A 331 14.35 -17.69 -5.00
C LEU A 331 14.94 -17.38 -3.62
N ALA A 332 16.25 -17.59 -3.44
CA ALA A 332 16.94 -17.34 -2.17
C ALA A 332 16.83 -15.87 -1.74
N ILE A 333 17.06 -14.93 -2.67
CA ILE A 333 16.98 -13.49 -2.38
C ILE A 333 15.55 -13.08 -2.03
N CYS A 334 14.56 -13.55 -2.79
CA CYS A 334 13.16 -13.24 -2.50
C CYS A 334 12.69 -13.85 -1.18
N ALA A 335 13.08 -15.10 -0.88
CA ALA A 335 12.76 -15.75 0.39
C ALA A 335 13.39 -15.01 1.57
N ALA A 336 14.68 -14.65 1.46
CA ALA A 336 15.38 -13.88 2.50
C ALA A 336 14.70 -12.52 2.75
N ALA A 337 14.33 -11.79 1.69
CA ALA A 337 13.63 -10.51 1.81
C ALA A 337 12.25 -10.65 2.48
N ILE A 338 11.47 -11.69 2.14
CA ILE A 338 10.17 -11.94 2.75
C ILE A 338 10.31 -12.33 4.23
N ILE A 339 11.27 -13.20 4.56
CA ILE A 339 11.52 -13.63 5.94
C ILE A 339 11.94 -12.44 6.80
N ALA A 340 12.93 -11.67 6.33
CA ALA A 340 13.37 -10.46 7.03
C ALA A 340 12.23 -9.45 7.18
N GLY A 341 11.43 -9.22 6.14
CA GLY A 341 10.34 -8.25 6.19
C GLY A 341 9.17 -8.63 7.07
N ARG A 342 9.04 -9.91 7.44
CA ARG A 342 8.08 -10.34 8.45
C ARG A 342 8.57 -10.04 9.87
N GLN A 343 9.88 -10.07 10.09
CA GLN A 343 10.52 -9.87 11.40
C GLN A 343 10.72 -8.39 11.75
N PHE A 344 11.00 -7.54 10.76
CA PHE A 344 11.22 -6.11 10.97
C PHE A 344 9.96 -5.30 10.63
N GLU A 345 9.55 -4.44 11.56
CA GLU A 345 8.51 -3.43 11.34
C GLU A 345 9.14 -2.04 11.43
N LEU A 346 9.01 -1.25 10.36
CA LEU A 346 9.50 0.12 10.31
C LEU A 346 8.40 1.06 10.80
N PRO A 347 8.76 2.12 11.57
CA PRO A 347 7.80 3.15 11.94
C PRO A 347 7.28 3.87 10.68
N THR A 348 5.98 4.15 10.64
CA THR A 348 5.32 4.89 9.56
C THR A 348 5.74 6.36 9.56
N ILE A 349 5.88 6.94 10.75
CA ILE A 349 6.55 8.21 11.01
C ILE A 349 7.47 8.06 12.23
N ASP A 350 8.61 8.74 12.23
CA ASP A 350 9.52 8.86 13.39
C ASP A 350 9.96 10.32 13.45
N GLU A 351 9.22 11.12 14.21
CA GLU A 351 9.33 12.57 14.20
C GLU A 351 9.56 13.08 15.63
N LYS A 352 10.54 13.96 15.78
CA LYS A 352 10.83 14.68 17.03
C LYS A 352 10.87 16.19 16.76
N TRP A 353 10.42 16.98 17.72
CA TRP A 353 10.38 18.45 17.63
C TRP A 353 10.75 19.06 18.98
N ASP A 354 11.28 20.28 18.92
CA ASP A 354 11.60 21.10 20.10
C ASP A 354 12.47 20.37 21.14
N VAL A 355 13.43 19.55 20.69
CA VAL A 355 14.36 18.82 21.56
C VAL A 355 15.64 19.64 21.73
N GLU A 356 15.92 20.08 22.95
CA GLU A 356 17.17 20.76 23.32
C GLU A 356 18.24 19.73 23.73
N GLU A 357 19.54 20.06 23.59
CA GLU A 357 20.65 19.13 23.85
C GLU A 357 20.70 18.56 25.29
N ASN A 358 20.09 19.24 26.26
CA ASN A 358 20.10 18.84 27.68
C ASN A 358 18.76 18.24 28.16
N MET A 359 17.82 17.96 27.25
CA MET A 359 16.48 17.48 27.60
C MET A 359 16.48 15.95 27.72
N GLU A 360 16.19 15.42 28.91
CA GLU A 360 16.01 13.97 29.12
C GLU A 360 14.57 13.57 28.79
N LEU A 361 14.39 12.92 27.64
CA LEU A 361 13.08 12.46 27.18
C LEU A 361 12.84 11.01 27.61
N GLU A 362 11.68 10.76 28.21
CA GLU A 362 11.14 9.42 28.42
C GLU A 362 10.23 9.02 27.26
N THR A 363 10.00 7.71 27.12
CA THR A 363 9.10 7.17 26.10
C THR A 363 8.03 6.31 26.72
N MET A 364 6.78 6.51 26.30
CA MET A 364 5.68 5.60 26.60
C MET A 364 5.14 4.97 25.32
N GLU A 365 4.64 3.75 25.45
CA GLU A 365 4.05 2.99 24.35
C GLU A 365 2.55 2.79 24.61
N ILE A 366 1.74 3.05 23.58
CA ILE A 366 0.30 2.79 23.58
C ILE A 366 0.02 1.80 22.46
N GLU A 367 -0.56 0.66 22.81
CA GLU A 367 -0.96 -0.40 21.89
C GLU A 367 -2.44 -0.30 21.49
N ASN A 368 -2.83 -1.03 20.45
CA ASN A 368 -4.20 -1.14 19.96
C ASN A 368 -4.87 0.18 19.54
N LEU A 369 -4.08 1.18 19.10
CA LEU A 369 -4.57 2.46 18.59
C LEU A 369 -4.96 2.36 17.11
N THR A 370 -6.11 1.74 16.84
CA THR A 370 -6.66 1.53 15.49
C THR A 370 -7.04 2.81 14.75
N SER A 371 -7.07 3.97 15.42
CA SER A 371 -7.24 5.27 14.75
C SER A 371 -6.04 5.59 13.83
N VAL A 372 -4.86 5.02 14.11
CA VAL A 372 -3.67 5.13 13.27
C VAL A 372 -3.62 3.96 12.28
N LYS A 373 -4.12 4.21 11.07
CA LYS A 373 -4.29 3.21 9.99
C LYS A 373 -3.37 3.43 8.80
N CYS A 374 -2.81 4.63 8.66
CA CYS A 374 -2.02 5.03 7.51
C CYS A 374 -1.12 6.23 7.82
N PHE A 375 -0.39 6.71 6.80
CA PHE A 375 0.43 7.92 6.90
C PHE A 375 -0.40 9.14 7.30
N GLY A 376 -1.54 9.36 6.63
CA GLY A 376 -2.41 10.50 6.90
C GLY A 376 -2.92 10.55 8.34
N SER A 377 -3.41 9.41 8.86
CA SER A 377 -3.80 9.31 10.27
C SER A 377 -2.62 9.45 11.23
N SER A 378 -1.43 8.98 10.85
CA SER A 378 -0.21 9.16 11.66
C SER A 378 0.18 10.65 11.74
N MET A 379 0.08 11.39 10.63
CA MET A 379 0.34 12.83 10.59
C MET A 379 -0.72 13.63 11.35
N ALA A 380 -1.99 13.23 11.27
CA ALA A 380 -3.04 13.83 12.08
C ALA A 380 -2.78 13.61 13.58
N PHE A 381 -2.36 12.39 13.95
CA PHE A 381 -1.97 12.05 15.32
C PHE A 381 -0.75 12.88 15.78
N LYS A 382 0.30 12.97 14.96
CA LYS A 382 1.45 13.87 15.21
C LYS A 382 1.01 15.31 15.45
N ALA A 383 0.17 15.86 14.57
CA ALA A 383 -0.28 17.25 14.66
C ALA A 383 -1.13 17.52 15.91
N ARG A 384 -1.83 16.50 16.43
CA ARG A 384 -2.52 16.57 17.73
C ARG A 384 -1.51 16.57 18.87
N MET A 385 -0.59 15.60 18.89
CA MET A 385 0.42 15.47 19.94
C MET A 385 1.40 16.66 20.01
N GLN A 386 1.68 17.30 18.88
CA GLN A 386 2.47 18.54 18.84
C GLN A 386 1.83 19.70 19.62
N LYS A 387 0.51 19.69 19.84
CA LYS A 387 -0.16 20.72 20.64
C LYS A 387 -0.11 20.42 22.13
N VAL A 388 0.26 19.21 22.52
CA VAL A 388 0.35 18.78 23.93
C VAL A 388 1.69 19.25 24.49
N ARG A 389 1.64 20.15 25.46
CA ARG A 389 2.85 20.70 26.10
C ARG A 389 3.60 19.58 26.84
N GLY A 390 4.90 19.46 26.57
CA GLY A 390 5.77 18.43 27.14
C GLY A 390 5.91 17.18 26.27
N VAL A 391 5.19 17.07 25.15
CA VAL A 391 5.42 16.00 24.16
C VAL A 391 6.35 16.51 23.07
N HIS A 392 7.43 15.77 22.82
CA HIS A 392 8.53 16.17 21.93
C HIS A 392 8.79 15.17 20.79
N GLY A 393 8.06 14.06 20.73
CA GLY A 393 8.19 13.16 19.60
C GLY A 393 7.14 12.06 19.55
N VAL A 394 6.90 11.55 18.35
CA VAL A 394 5.96 10.47 18.09
C VAL A 394 6.54 9.53 17.05
N LYS A 395 6.46 8.23 17.34
CA LYS A 395 6.66 7.14 16.39
C LYS A 395 5.36 6.37 16.26
N THR A 396 4.89 6.13 15.04
CA THR A 396 3.69 5.31 14.83
C THR A 396 4.01 4.05 14.05
N PHE A 397 3.32 2.95 14.36
CA PHE A 397 3.42 1.69 13.65
C PHE A 397 2.02 1.21 13.28
N VAL A 398 1.67 1.38 12.01
CA VAL A 398 0.33 1.09 11.48
C VAL A 398 0.00 -0.41 11.51
N LYS A 399 0.99 -1.29 11.24
CA LYS A 399 0.72 -2.73 11.12
C LYS A 399 0.46 -3.36 12.49
N SER A 400 1.14 -2.92 13.54
CA SER A 400 0.90 -3.34 14.92
C SER A 400 -0.08 -2.45 15.69
N HIS A 401 -0.64 -1.39 15.07
CA HIS A 401 -1.49 -0.40 15.73
C HIS A 401 -0.90 0.14 17.06
N ARG A 402 0.41 0.41 17.08
CA ARG A 402 1.08 0.93 18.28
C ARG A 402 1.71 2.29 18.01
N VAL A 403 1.78 3.12 19.04
CA VAL A 403 2.45 4.43 18.99
C VAL A 403 3.40 4.55 20.17
N VAL A 404 4.57 5.13 19.91
CA VAL A 404 5.57 5.44 20.94
C VAL A 404 5.69 6.96 21.01
N ILE A 405 5.40 7.53 22.17
CA ILE A 405 5.40 8.97 22.41
C ILE A 405 6.62 9.30 23.27
N SER A 406 7.43 10.26 22.81
CA SER A 406 8.55 10.81 23.56
C SER A 406 8.11 12.09 24.27
N TYR A 407 8.29 12.18 25.59
CA TYR A 407 7.83 13.29 26.42
C TYR A 407 8.86 13.68 27.49
N ASP A 408 8.75 14.90 27.99
CA ASP A 408 9.52 15.42 29.12
C ASP A 408 8.76 15.11 30.43
N PRO A 409 9.29 14.22 31.30
CA PRO A 409 8.64 13.83 32.55
C PRO A 409 8.56 15.00 33.56
N ALA A 410 9.35 16.06 33.40
CA ALA A 410 9.26 17.25 34.25
C ALA A 410 8.01 18.10 33.95
N VAL A 411 7.43 17.96 32.75
CA VAL A 411 6.32 18.80 32.27
C VAL A 411 5.00 18.05 32.24
N ILE A 412 5.00 16.78 31.83
CA ILE A 412 3.79 15.99 31.63
C ILE A 412 3.97 14.55 32.14
N THR A 413 2.88 13.96 32.63
CA THR A 413 2.85 12.57 33.09
C THR A 413 2.21 11.64 32.05
N PRO A 414 2.53 10.34 32.03
CA PRO A 414 1.94 9.36 31.11
C PRO A 414 0.40 9.32 31.12
N GLU A 415 -0.22 9.57 32.28
CA GLU A 415 -1.68 9.54 32.44
C GLU A 415 -2.34 10.69 31.67
N LYS A 416 -1.75 11.89 31.71
CA LYS A 416 -2.22 13.05 30.94
C LYS A 416 -2.00 12.88 29.45
N ILE A 417 -0.92 12.21 29.05
CA ILE A 417 -0.70 11.88 27.63
C ILE A 417 -1.77 10.91 27.15
N SER A 418 -2.09 9.90 27.94
CA SER A 418 -3.14 8.93 27.62
C SER A 418 -4.52 9.59 27.50
N GLU A 419 -4.81 10.58 28.36
CA GLU A 419 -6.00 11.44 28.26
C GLU A 419 -6.06 12.19 26.92
N GLU A 420 -4.95 12.85 26.55
CA GLU A 420 -4.83 13.60 25.30
C GLU A 420 -4.85 12.70 24.06
N VAL A 421 -4.46 11.44 24.17
CA VAL A 421 -4.54 10.46 23.08
C VAL A 421 -5.98 9.99 22.90
N TYR A 422 -6.72 9.84 24.00
CA TYR A 422 -8.11 9.39 23.97
C TYR A 422 -8.99 10.34 23.14
N VAL A 423 -9.92 9.77 22.37
CA VAL A 423 -10.93 10.52 21.62
C VAL A 423 -12.29 10.14 22.19
N PRO A 424 -12.90 11.03 23.00
CA PRO A 424 -14.28 10.85 23.47
C PRO A 424 -15.18 10.57 22.29
N SER A 425 -16.02 9.56 22.43
CA SER A 425 -16.92 9.12 21.37
C SER A 425 -18.35 9.17 21.87
N ARG A 426 -19.28 9.43 20.96
CA ARG A 426 -20.72 9.40 21.22
C ARG A 426 -21.36 8.48 20.21
N CYS A 427 -22.21 7.57 20.66
CA CYS A 427 -22.92 6.66 19.78
C CYS A 427 -24.39 6.63 20.16
N ARG A 428 -25.24 7.01 19.20
CA ARG A 428 -26.69 6.89 19.34
C ARG A 428 -27.13 5.49 18.93
N ILE A 429 -28.02 4.90 19.72
CA ILE A 429 -28.67 3.61 19.45
C ILE A 429 -30.07 3.87 18.89
N GLU A 430 -30.89 4.62 19.63
CA GLU A 430 -32.28 4.96 19.36
C GLU A 430 -32.59 6.40 19.78
N SER A 431 -33.58 7.05 19.17
CA SER A 431 -33.94 8.44 19.48
C SER A 431 -35.17 8.48 20.40
N PRO A 432 -35.07 9.01 21.63
CA PRO A 432 -36.22 9.16 22.51
C PRO A 432 -37.17 10.24 21.98
N SER A 433 -38.47 9.98 22.08
CA SER A 433 -39.50 11.00 21.87
C SER A 433 -39.60 11.85 23.14
N TRP A 434 -39.33 13.16 23.03
CA TRP A 434 -39.41 14.10 24.16
C TRP A 434 -40.82 14.21 24.77
N ARG A 435 -41.86 13.76 24.05
CA ARG A 435 -43.25 13.74 24.54
C ARG A 435 -43.52 12.55 25.44
N ASP A 436 -42.91 11.40 25.12
CA ASP A 436 -43.14 10.13 25.81
C ASP A 436 -42.11 9.90 26.92
N CYS A 437 -40.90 10.43 26.74
CA CYS A 437 -39.79 10.36 27.68
C CYS A 437 -39.21 11.78 27.86
N PRO A 438 -39.69 12.56 28.85
CA PRO A 438 -39.21 13.94 29.08
C PRO A 438 -37.83 13.99 29.74
N GLN A 439 -37.43 12.92 30.44
CA GLN A 439 -36.13 12.80 31.10
C GLN A 439 -35.50 11.45 30.76
N VAL A 440 -34.20 11.47 30.53
CA VAL A 440 -33.38 10.29 30.25
C VAL A 440 -32.56 9.96 31.49
N LYS A 441 -32.50 8.67 31.85
CA LYS A 441 -31.64 8.18 32.92
C LYS A 441 -30.23 7.97 32.41
N VAL A 442 -29.26 8.46 33.19
CA VAL A 442 -27.84 8.32 32.92
C VAL A 442 -27.27 7.33 33.93
N SER A 443 -26.86 6.16 33.44
CA SER A 443 -26.18 5.12 34.21
C SER A 443 -24.70 5.13 33.86
N THR A 444 -23.81 5.19 34.85
CA THR A 444 -22.37 5.24 34.63
C THR A 444 -21.71 3.89 34.90
N ILE A 445 -20.92 3.41 33.95
CA ILE A 445 -20.10 2.19 34.10
C ILE A 445 -18.63 2.48 33.89
N ARG A 446 -17.79 1.62 34.47
CA ARG A 446 -16.34 1.65 34.36
C ARG A 446 -15.85 0.46 33.53
N THR A 447 -15.09 0.73 32.48
CA THR A 447 -14.59 -0.31 31.58
C THR A 447 -13.09 -0.19 31.31
N GLU A 448 -12.47 -1.28 30.87
CA GLU A 448 -11.10 -1.32 30.34
C GLU A 448 -11.07 -1.93 28.93
N LYS A 449 -9.91 -1.81 28.26
CA LYS A 449 -9.68 -2.30 26.89
C LYS A 449 -10.57 -1.64 25.82
N MET A 450 -10.96 -0.38 26.04
CA MET A 450 -11.79 0.41 25.12
C MET A 450 -11.11 1.72 24.73
N PHE A 451 -9.97 1.63 24.04
CA PHE A 451 -9.11 2.78 23.74
C PHE A 451 -9.36 3.40 22.37
N ASN A 452 -10.18 2.78 21.52
CA ASN A 452 -10.46 3.27 20.17
C ASN A 452 -11.80 4.00 20.09
N SER A 453 -11.86 4.97 19.17
CA SER A 453 -13.12 5.66 18.84
C SER A 453 -14.21 4.72 18.31
N SER A 454 -13.83 3.56 17.76
CA SER A 454 -14.78 2.54 17.29
C SER A 454 -15.30 1.62 18.39
N ASP A 455 -14.63 1.54 19.54
CA ASP A 455 -14.96 0.55 20.58
C ASP A 455 -16.33 0.85 21.20
N LEU A 456 -16.63 2.14 21.42
CA LEU A 456 -17.95 2.56 21.87
C LEU A 456 -19.04 2.23 20.85
N ASN A 457 -18.75 2.37 19.55
CA ASN A 457 -19.70 2.00 18.49
C ASN A 457 -19.92 0.48 18.43
N ASN A 458 -18.89 -0.32 18.68
CA ASN A 458 -19.01 -1.77 18.79
C ASN A 458 -19.88 -2.15 20.00
N LEU A 459 -19.69 -1.51 21.15
CA LEU A 459 -20.54 -1.70 22.32
C LEU A 459 -22.00 -1.29 22.02
N ALA A 460 -22.21 -0.13 21.39
CA ALA A 460 -23.55 0.31 20.98
C ALA A 460 -24.24 -0.66 20.02
N ASN A 461 -23.49 -1.29 19.11
CA ASN A 461 -24.02 -2.32 18.23
C ASN A 461 -24.47 -3.58 19.00
N GLN A 462 -23.87 -3.89 20.16
CA GLN A 462 -24.37 -4.97 21.01
C GLN A 462 -25.76 -4.65 21.54
N PHE A 463 -25.97 -3.43 22.05
CA PHE A 463 -27.29 -2.95 22.47
C PHE A 463 -28.28 -2.93 21.29
N ARG A 464 -27.84 -2.48 20.10
CA ARG A 464 -28.70 -2.37 18.92
C ARG A 464 -29.16 -3.73 18.37
N PHE A 465 -28.25 -4.70 18.25
CA PHE A 465 -28.53 -5.95 17.52
C PHE A 465 -28.78 -7.15 18.41
N ALA A 466 -28.02 -7.29 19.50
CA ALA A 466 -28.09 -8.47 20.36
C ALA A 466 -29.08 -8.29 21.52
N TYR A 467 -29.27 -7.05 22.00
CA TYR A 467 -30.10 -6.74 23.16
C TYR A 467 -31.14 -5.65 22.86
N LYS A 468 -32.00 -5.95 21.88
CA LYS A 468 -33.09 -5.06 21.48
C LYS A 468 -34.06 -4.80 22.64
N ASN A 469 -34.69 -3.63 22.64
CA ASN A 469 -35.75 -3.24 23.58
C ASN A 469 -35.34 -3.09 25.05
N LEU A 470 -34.04 -2.93 25.34
CA LEU A 470 -33.57 -2.57 26.69
C LEU A 470 -33.83 -1.09 27.05
N GLY A 471 -34.49 -0.32 26.17
CA GLY A 471 -34.74 1.11 26.39
C GLY A 471 -33.47 1.96 26.43
N VAL A 472 -32.39 1.54 25.77
CA VAL A 472 -31.13 2.30 25.69
C VAL A 472 -31.13 3.20 24.46
N PHE A 473 -31.02 4.50 24.67
CA PHE A 473 -31.02 5.51 23.62
C PHE A 473 -29.64 5.80 23.05
N GLY A 474 -28.59 5.75 23.87
CA GLY A 474 -27.24 6.06 23.40
C GLY A 474 -26.17 5.86 24.47
N LEU A 475 -24.93 6.02 24.05
CA LEU A 475 -23.72 5.91 24.86
C LEU A 475 -22.81 7.09 24.59
N ASP A 476 -22.12 7.59 25.60
CA ASP A 476 -20.90 8.37 25.42
C ASP A 476 -19.78 7.90 26.33
N SER A 477 -18.56 8.32 26.01
CA SER A 477 -17.38 7.93 26.75
C SER A 477 -16.54 9.12 27.17
N GLU A 478 -16.05 9.07 28.40
CA GLU A 478 -15.16 10.05 29.00
C GLU A 478 -13.88 9.37 29.45
N TYR A 479 -12.75 10.03 29.22
CA TYR A 479 -11.46 9.48 29.63
C TYR A 479 -11.38 9.39 31.16
N ALA A 480 -11.10 8.18 31.64
CA ALA A 480 -10.68 7.92 33.00
C ALA A 480 -9.96 6.57 33.04
N CYS A 481 -9.26 6.28 34.14
CA CYS A 481 -8.68 4.96 34.38
C CYS A 481 -9.30 4.38 35.65
N PRO A 482 -10.26 3.43 35.54
CA PRO A 482 -10.86 2.85 34.33
C PRO A 482 -11.82 3.80 33.58
N LEU A 483 -12.02 3.54 32.27
CA LEU A 483 -12.78 4.39 31.34
C LEU A 483 -14.22 4.58 31.82
N ILE A 484 -14.76 5.80 31.70
CA ILE A 484 -16.15 6.09 31.99
C ILE A 484 -16.97 5.92 30.71
N ILE A 485 -18.07 5.16 30.81
CA ILE A 485 -19.11 5.12 29.80
C ILE A 485 -20.42 5.50 30.46
N HIS A 486 -21.09 6.52 29.92
CA HIS A 486 -22.45 6.82 30.30
C HIS A 486 -23.42 6.14 29.34
N ILE A 487 -24.43 5.50 29.93
CA ILE A 487 -25.52 4.83 29.24
C ILE A 487 -26.76 5.67 29.44
N TYR A 488 -27.31 6.17 28.33
CA TYR A 488 -28.54 6.95 28.32
C TYR A 488 -29.69 6.02 28.02
N SER A 489 -30.61 5.84 28.97
CA SER A 489 -31.74 4.93 28.86
C SER A 489 -33.04 5.54 29.33
N ASP A 490 -34.14 4.86 29.03
CA ASP A 490 -35.44 5.16 29.62
C ASP A 490 -35.34 5.06 31.15
N PRO A 491 -35.96 5.96 31.92
CA PRO A 491 -36.00 5.86 33.38
C PRO A 491 -36.52 4.52 33.88
N SER A 492 -37.47 3.90 33.17
CA SER A 492 -38.04 2.59 33.48
C SER A 492 -37.16 1.41 33.11
N ALA A 493 -36.08 1.60 32.34
CA ALA A 493 -35.20 0.50 31.93
C ALA A 493 -34.40 -0.06 33.12
N GLU A 494 -34.51 -1.35 33.39
CA GLU A 494 -33.72 -2.01 34.43
C GLU A 494 -32.41 -2.53 33.84
N LEU A 495 -31.32 -1.82 34.10
CA LEU A 495 -29.97 -2.17 33.68
C LEU A 495 -29.14 -2.47 34.93
N ASP A 496 -29.13 -3.74 35.34
CA ASP A 496 -28.35 -4.21 36.49
C ASP A 496 -26.90 -4.54 36.10
N GLU A 497 -26.04 -4.64 37.12
CA GLU A 497 -24.61 -4.82 36.92
C GLU A 497 -24.28 -6.15 36.21
N GLU A 498 -25.02 -7.23 36.51
CA GLU A 498 -24.81 -8.54 35.87
C GLU A 498 -25.14 -8.51 34.38
N LEU A 499 -26.27 -7.89 34.00
CA LEU A 499 -26.63 -7.72 32.60
C LEU A 499 -25.58 -6.89 31.87
N LEU A 500 -25.20 -5.72 32.40
CA LEU A 500 -24.22 -4.84 31.76
C LEU A 500 -22.85 -5.51 31.63
N ARG A 501 -22.41 -6.26 32.65
CA ARG A 501 -21.19 -7.08 32.57
C ARG A 501 -21.27 -8.10 31.44
N SER A 502 -22.39 -8.82 31.32
CA SER A 502 -22.58 -9.82 30.26
C SER A 502 -22.58 -9.23 28.84
N ILE A 503 -23.06 -7.99 28.68
CA ILE A 503 -23.06 -7.26 27.41
C ILE A 503 -21.64 -6.77 27.08
N VAL A 504 -20.96 -6.14 28.04
CA VAL A 504 -19.63 -5.56 27.79
C VAL A 504 -18.60 -6.65 27.51
N GLU A 505 -18.55 -7.73 28.30
CA GLU A 505 -17.49 -8.74 28.22
C GLU A 505 -17.65 -9.76 27.08
N LYS A 506 -18.65 -9.59 26.22
CA LYS A 506 -18.86 -10.46 25.05
C LYS A 506 -17.60 -10.46 24.17
N LYS A 507 -17.24 -11.61 23.61
CA LYS A 507 -16.01 -11.77 22.79
C LYS A 507 -16.18 -11.41 21.32
N SER A 508 -17.42 -11.19 20.87
CA SER A 508 -17.71 -10.79 19.49
C SER A 508 -19.00 -9.99 19.39
N VAL A 509 -18.99 -9.00 18.51
CA VAL A 509 -20.16 -8.20 18.12
C VAL A 509 -20.64 -8.66 16.76
N ASP A 510 -21.86 -9.16 16.72
CA ASP A 510 -22.52 -9.61 15.49
C ASP A 510 -23.35 -8.47 14.92
N ILE A 511 -23.00 -8.02 13.71
CA ILE A 511 -23.78 -7.04 12.97
C ILE A 511 -24.76 -7.80 12.08
N THR A 512 -26.05 -7.57 12.30
CA THR A 512 -27.14 -8.20 11.54
C THR A 512 -27.85 -7.18 10.66
N LYS A 513 -28.39 -7.63 9.53
CA LYS A 513 -29.36 -6.86 8.74
C LYS A 513 -30.70 -6.77 9.46
N ASN A 514 -31.58 -5.89 8.97
CA ASN A 514 -32.95 -5.77 9.47
C ASN A 514 -33.77 -7.07 9.36
N ASP A 515 -33.41 -7.96 8.42
CA ASP A 515 -34.00 -9.28 8.22
C ASP A 515 -33.44 -10.37 9.16
N GLY A 516 -32.46 -10.04 10.00
CA GLY A 516 -31.81 -10.96 10.94
C GLY A 516 -30.60 -11.72 10.36
N GLU A 517 -30.26 -11.53 9.09
CA GLU A 517 -29.08 -12.15 8.48
C GLU A 517 -27.77 -11.57 9.05
N LEU A 518 -26.82 -12.44 9.41
CA LEU A 518 -25.50 -12.04 9.91
C LEU A 518 -24.65 -11.46 8.76
N LEU A 519 -24.27 -10.20 8.87
CA LEU A 519 -23.37 -9.53 7.90
C LEU A 519 -21.90 -9.80 8.21
N ARG A 520 -21.51 -9.59 9.47
CA ARG A 520 -20.12 -9.69 9.93
C ARG A 520 -20.10 -9.81 11.45
N SER A 521 -19.16 -10.61 11.96
CA SER A 521 -18.79 -10.64 13.37
C SER A 521 -17.46 -9.91 13.59
N ILE A 522 -17.38 -9.06 14.61
CA ILE A 522 -16.19 -8.29 14.98
C ILE A 522 -15.71 -8.79 16.35
N PRO A 523 -14.46 -9.29 16.47
CA PRO A 523 -13.92 -9.71 17.77
C PRO A 523 -13.71 -8.48 18.66
N VAL A 524 -14.08 -8.59 19.92
CA VAL A 524 -13.91 -7.56 20.96
C VAL A 524 -13.48 -8.23 22.26
N ASP A 525 -12.78 -7.51 23.12
CA ASP A 525 -12.21 -8.04 24.37
C ASP A 525 -12.38 -7.07 25.55
N PHE A 526 -13.45 -6.28 25.51
CA PHE A 526 -13.77 -5.29 26.54
C PHE A 526 -13.92 -5.94 27.92
N GLU A 527 -13.59 -5.17 28.96
CA GLU A 527 -13.63 -5.62 30.34
C GLU A 527 -14.50 -4.70 31.19
N PHE A 528 -15.44 -5.27 31.93
CA PHE A 528 -16.32 -4.54 32.82
C PHE A 528 -15.72 -4.51 34.22
N VAL A 529 -15.48 -3.31 34.75
CA VAL A 529 -14.89 -3.15 36.09
C VAL A 529 -15.99 -3.03 37.15
N ARG A 530 -16.86 -2.01 37.04
CA ARG A 530 -17.92 -1.73 38.01
C ARG A 530 -18.99 -0.80 37.44
N MET A 531 -20.19 -0.83 38.02
CA MET A 531 -21.24 0.19 37.84
C MET A 531 -21.18 1.21 38.98
N GLU A 532 -21.36 2.50 38.68
CA GLU A 532 -21.48 3.52 39.72
C GLU A 532 -22.91 3.52 40.30
N LYS A 533 -23.02 3.74 41.60
CA LYS A 533 -24.32 3.68 42.31
C LYS A 533 -25.21 4.89 42.04
N GLU A 534 -24.60 6.01 41.69
CA GLU A 534 -25.30 7.25 41.41
C GLU A 534 -25.81 7.21 39.97
N THR A 535 -27.13 7.40 39.82
CA THR A 535 -27.75 7.61 38.51
C THR A 535 -28.22 9.06 38.44
N ALA A 536 -28.02 9.69 37.30
CA ALA A 536 -28.48 11.05 37.05
C ALA A 536 -29.70 11.04 36.12
N LEU A 537 -30.50 12.11 36.16
CA LEU A 537 -31.56 12.37 35.21
C LEU A 537 -31.16 13.59 34.37
N MET A 538 -31.33 13.47 33.06
CA MET A 538 -31.03 14.52 32.09
C MET A 538 -32.29 14.88 31.30
N ASP A 539 -32.51 16.15 30.99
CA ASP A 539 -33.61 16.55 30.11
C ASP A 539 -33.40 15.97 28.71
N THR A 540 -34.45 15.41 28.12
CA THR A 540 -34.35 14.77 26.80
C THR A 540 -33.89 15.75 25.72
N ARG A 541 -34.20 17.05 25.82
CA ARG A 541 -33.72 18.05 24.85
C ARG A 541 -32.22 18.26 24.96
N ASP A 542 -31.68 18.26 26.17
CA ASP A 542 -30.24 18.43 26.38
C ASP A 542 -29.47 17.17 25.95
N TYR A 543 -30.02 15.98 26.19
CA TYR A 543 -29.51 14.74 25.61
C TYR A 543 -29.46 14.80 24.08
N LEU A 544 -30.57 15.23 23.45
CA LEU A 544 -30.64 15.33 21.99
C LEU A 544 -29.62 16.36 21.46
N LYS A 545 -29.47 17.54 22.08
CA LYS A 545 -28.42 18.52 21.69
C LYS A 545 -27.01 17.95 21.84
N MET A 546 -26.74 17.16 22.87
CA MET A 546 -25.43 16.55 23.09
C MET A 546 -25.13 15.46 22.05
N MET A 547 -26.14 14.68 21.65
CA MET A 547 -26.01 13.58 20.68
C MET A 547 -26.11 14.02 19.21
N PHE A 548 -26.56 15.25 18.93
CA PHE A 548 -26.69 15.80 17.59
C PHE A 548 -25.82 17.05 17.38
N ASP A 549 -24.91 16.98 16.42
CA ASP A 549 -24.19 18.17 15.96
C ASP A 549 -25.17 19.18 15.38
N GLU A 550 -25.20 20.39 15.95
CA GLU A 550 -25.92 21.52 15.39
C GLU A 550 -25.34 21.85 14.01
N PHE A 551 -26.18 21.84 12.98
CA PHE A 551 -25.77 22.25 11.64
C PHE A 551 -26.59 23.46 11.18
N ASN A 552 -25.91 24.45 10.60
CA ASN A 552 -26.55 25.64 10.10
C ASN A 552 -27.28 25.33 8.79
N SER A 553 -28.62 25.35 8.81
CA SER A 553 -29.46 25.13 7.63
C SER A 553 -29.34 26.24 6.57
N GLY A 554 -28.77 27.40 6.91
CA GLY A 554 -28.62 28.55 6.01
C GLY A 554 -27.77 28.28 4.76
N TYR A 555 -26.92 27.24 4.79
CA TYR A 555 -26.11 26.83 3.62
C TYR A 555 -26.95 26.19 2.48
N PHE A 556 -28.20 25.82 2.74
CA PHE A 556 -29.12 25.26 1.74
C PHE A 556 -30.15 26.25 1.20
N ASN A 557 -30.25 27.45 1.79
CA ASN A 557 -31.22 28.46 1.36
C ASN A 557 -31.05 28.89 -0.12
N GLY A 558 -29.85 28.77 -0.70
CA GLY A 558 -29.60 29.16 -2.09
C GLY A 558 -29.75 28.06 -3.16
N ARG A 559 -30.09 26.81 -2.82
CA ARG A 559 -30.19 25.71 -3.83
C ARG A 559 -31.60 25.18 -4.08
N TYR A 560 -32.61 25.71 -3.38
CA TYR A 560 -34.01 25.28 -3.51
C TYR A 560 -34.99 26.47 -3.62
N GLU A 561 -34.55 27.56 -4.24
CA GLU A 561 -35.45 28.63 -4.68
C GLU A 561 -36.08 28.23 -6.02
N TYR A 562 -37.40 28.05 -6.03
CA TYR A 562 -38.18 27.90 -7.25
C TYR A 562 -39.35 28.90 -7.21
N GLY A 563 -39.09 30.09 -7.73
CA GLY A 563 -40.02 31.22 -7.79
C GLY A 563 -40.31 31.84 -6.42
N ASP A 564 -39.67 32.99 -6.15
CA ASP A 564 -39.89 34.00 -5.07
C ASP A 564 -40.26 33.49 -3.66
N SER A 565 -40.01 32.22 -3.37
CA SER A 565 -40.32 31.57 -2.09
C SER A 565 -39.46 30.33 -1.96
N THR A 566 -38.99 30.08 -0.74
CA THR A 566 -38.25 28.84 -0.47
C THR A 566 -39.22 27.66 -0.55
N ARG A 567 -38.74 26.47 -0.99
CA ARG A 567 -39.55 25.22 -0.98
C ARG A 567 -40.09 24.86 0.41
N ILE A 568 -39.56 25.50 1.46
CA ILE A 568 -39.98 25.40 2.86
C ILE A 568 -41.23 26.26 3.14
N GLU A 569 -41.34 27.47 2.59
CA GLU A 569 -42.47 28.39 2.81
C GLU A 569 -43.75 27.95 2.11
N LYS A 570 -43.70 27.63 0.82
CA LYS A 570 -44.88 27.12 0.07
C LYS A 570 -45.45 25.82 0.63
N ARG A 571 -44.62 25.04 1.34
CA ARG A 571 -45.03 23.77 1.95
C ARG A 571 -45.66 23.95 3.33
N ASN A 572 -45.37 25.04 4.04
CA ASN A 572 -46.05 25.39 5.30
C ASN A 572 -47.50 25.85 5.06
N GLU A 573 -47.76 26.55 3.96
CA GLU A 573 -49.13 26.97 3.61
C GLU A 573 -50.01 25.79 3.17
N HIS A 574 -49.44 24.80 2.48
CA HIS A 574 -50.21 23.66 1.96
C HIS A 574 -50.55 22.59 3.01
N TYR A 575 -49.83 22.57 4.14
CA TYR A 575 -49.97 21.53 5.17
C TYR A 575 -50.17 22.10 6.58
N ALA A 576 -50.63 23.35 6.72
CA ALA A 576 -50.76 24.05 8.01
C ALA A 576 -51.48 23.25 9.12
N ASP A 577 -52.43 22.39 8.75
CA ASP A 577 -53.25 21.59 9.68
C ASP A 577 -52.91 20.09 9.69
N SER A 578 -51.80 19.67 9.07
CA SER A 578 -51.34 18.27 9.03
C SER A 578 -50.19 18.03 10.00
N GLN A 579 -50.17 16.90 10.73
CA GLN A 579 -48.94 16.47 11.42
C GLN A 579 -47.86 16.14 10.38
N TRP A 580 -46.73 16.83 10.42
CA TRP A 580 -45.62 16.56 9.51
C TRP A 580 -44.62 15.57 10.11
N TYR A 581 -44.25 14.57 9.31
CA TYR A 581 -42.94 13.91 9.36
C TYR A 581 -42.18 14.34 8.09
N ILE A 582 -40.87 14.63 8.20
CA ILE A 582 -40.02 14.77 7.00
C ILE A 582 -39.39 13.40 6.74
N TYR A 583 -39.63 12.90 5.52
CA TYR A 583 -39.56 11.49 5.11
C TYR A 583 -38.19 10.98 4.65
N GLU A 584 -38.08 9.65 4.78
CA GLU A 584 -37.36 8.63 4.01
C GLU A 584 -36.05 9.03 3.31
N ILE A 585 -34.96 8.50 3.86
CA ILE A 585 -33.64 8.44 3.23
C ILE A 585 -33.56 7.07 2.55
N GLU A 586 -33.20 7.02 1.27
CA GLU A 586 -32.97 5.76 0.51
C GLU A 586 -31.93 4.83 1.16
N ASN A 587 -31.22 5.28 2.20
CA ASN A 587 -30.22 4.55 2.96
C ASN A 587 -30.34 4.87 4.47
N PRO A 588 -30.80 3.93 5.32
CA PRO A 588 -31.18 4.15 6.72
C PRO A 588 -30.03 4.45 7.70
N GLY A 589 -28.84 4.84 7.23
CA GLY A 589 -27.64 5.04 8.07
C GLY A 589 -27.43 6.45 8.65
N PHE A 590 -28.25 7.43 8.31
CA PHE A 590 -28.01 8.83 8.66
C PHE A 590 -29.29 9.57 9.09
N GLU A 591 -29.78 9.35 10.30
CA GLU A 591 -30.81 10.25 10.86
C GLU A 591 -30.17 11.48 11.51
N LYS A 592 -30.58 12.69 11.12
CA LYS A 592 -30.33 13.95 11.84
C LYS A 592 -31.68 14.65 12.09
N PRO A 593 -32.11 14.89 13.34
CA PRO A 593 -33.25 15.75 13.62
C PRO A 593 -32.85 17.21 13.36
N ILE A 594 -33.75 17.93 12.71
CA ILE A 594 -33.61 19.35 12.43
C ILE A 594 -34.32 20.10 13.56
N TYR A 595 -33.56 20.78 14.41
CA TYR A 595 -34.12 21.76 15.33
C TYR A 595 -34.24 23.11 14.64
N LYS A 596 -35.44 23.69 14.66
CA LYS A 596 -35.65 25.09 14.29
C LYS A 596 -35.59 25.91 15.57
N ARG A 597 -34.74 26.94 15.58
CA ARG A 597 -34.68 27.91 16.68
C ARG A 597 -35.93 28.78 16.69
#